data_AF-A0A7J6WIY9-F1
#
_entry.id   AF-A0A7J6WIY9-F1
#
_cell.length_a   1.000
_cell.length_b   1.000
_cell.length_c   1.000
_cell.angle_alpha   90.00
_cell.angle_beta   90.00
_cell.angle_gamma   90.00
#
_symmetry.space_group_name_H-M   'P 1'
#
loop_
_entity.id
_entity.type
_entity.pdbx_description
1 polymer ?
#
loop_
_entity_poly.entity_id
_entity_poly.type
_entity_poly.pdbx_seq_one_letter_code
_entity_poly.pdbx_strand_id
1 'polypeptide(L)'
;MAISFFILAIFLSFNLDLDQSSFSPASAATSTSEGVEITYGSVFKLTHEKTKVRLHSHDVPYGSGSGQQSVTGFPNVDDSNSYWIVRPQPDTSAKQGDAIESGTIVRLQHMRTRRWLHSHLHASPISANLEVSCFGGDGQSDTGDYWRLEIVGSDKTWRQDQRVRLQHIDTGGYLHSHDKKYSRIAGGQQEVCGVREKRPDNVWLAAEGVYLPVSTTK
;
A
#
# COMPACT_ATOMS: atom_id res chain seq x y z
N MET A 1 -64.09 35.04 25.55
CA MET A 1 -63.26 35.21 24.34
C MET A 1 -63.60 34.06 23.42
N ALA A 2 -64.43 34.33 22.40
CA ALA A 2 -64.09 34.26 20.96
C ALA A 2 -64.21 32.82 20.41
N ILE A 3 -65.30 32.46 19.71
CA ILE A 3 -65.51 32.56 18.24
C ILE A 3 -64.51 31.66 17.48
N SER A 4 -64.80 30.84 16.48
CA SER A 4 -65.99 30.23 15.88
C SER A 4 -65.49 29.44 14.64
N PHE A 5 -66.38 28.63 14.07
CA PHE A 5 -66.47 28.19 12.66
C PHE A 5 -65.48 27.18 12.04
N PHE A 6 -66.05 25.99 11.85
CA PHE A 6 -65.95 25.04 10.73
C PHE A 6 -65.81 25.71 9.35
N ILE A 7 -64.82 25.33 8.53
CA ILE A 7 -64.85 25.50 7.06
C ILE A 7 -64.17 24.31 6.36
N LEU A 8 -64.96 23.70 5.48
CA LEU A 8 -64.65 22.72 4.43
C LEU A 8 -64.20 23.49 3.16
N ALA A 9 -63.12 23.08 2.50
CA ALA A 9 -62.80 23.49 1.12
C ALA A 9 -61.85 22.43 0.51
N ILE A 10 -62.36 21.48 -0.28
CA ILE A 10 -62.57 21.53 -1.74
C ILE A 10 -61.24 21.62 -2.52
N PHE A 11 -60.91 20.48 -3.12
CA PHE A 11 -59.88 20.26 -4.13
C PHE A 11 -60.02 21.25 -5.30
N LEU A 12 -58.92 21.90 -5.68
CA LEU A 12 -58.74 22.45 -7.01
C LEU A 12 -57.37 22.02 -7.55
N SER A 13 -57.39 21.07 -8.48
CA SER A 13 -56.25 20.56 -9.23
C SER A 13 -55.73 21.62 -10.20
N PHE A 14 -54.55 22.17 -9.91
CA PHE A 14 -53.77 22.89 -10.91
C PHE A 14 -52.93 21.88 -11.70
N ASN A 15 -53.25 21.72 -12.98
CA ASN A 15 -52.43 21.03 -13.96
C ASN A 15 -51.14 21.84 -14.18
N LEU A 16 -50.01 21.27 -13.81
CA LEU A 16 -48.70 21.66 -14.35
C LEU A 16 -48.21 20.53 -15.23
N ASP A 17 -48.25 20.77 -16.54
CA ASP A 17 -47.47 20.04 -17.54
C ASP A 17 -46.00 20.12 -17.14
N LEU A 18 -45.44 18.98 -16.72
CA LEU A 18 -44.01 18.77 -16.69
C LEU A 18 -43.67 17.77 -17.78
N ASP A 19 -43.04 18.30 -18.83
CA ASP A 19 -42.44 17.59 -19.95
C ASP A 19 -41.77 16.29 -19.50
N GLN A 20 -42.36 15.17 -19.91
CA GLN A 20 -41.86 13.84 -19.64
C GLN A 20 -40.69 13.56 -20.58
N SER A 21 -39.51 14.10 -20.26
CA SER A 21 -38.26 13.65 -20.86
C SER A 21 -37.91 12.27 -20.32
N SER A 22 -38.08 11.27 -21.17
CA SER A 22 -37.69 9.88 -20.93
C SER A 22 -36.16 9.78 -20.76
N PHE A 23 -35.69 9.77 -19.51
CA PHE A 23 -34.29 9.45 -19.22
C PHE A 23 -34.11 7.93 -19.22
N SER A 24 -33.54 7.41 -20.29
CA SER A 24 -32.91 6.09 -20.30
C SER A 24 -31.80 6.07 -19.25
N PRO A 25 -31.69 5.03 -18.40
CA PRO A 25 -30.53 4.90 -17.52
C PRO A 25 -29.32 4.59 -18.40
N ALA A 26 -28.51 5.61 -18.67
CA ALA A 26 -27.17 5.41 -19.19
C ALA A 26 -26.44 4.52 -18.19
N SER A 27 -26.04 3.33 -18.65
CA SER A 27 -25.18 2.43 -17.90
C SER A 27 -24.00 3.26 -17.39
N ALA A 28 -23.90 3.42 -16.07
CA ALA A 28 -22.73 4.01 -15.46
C ALA A 28 -21.55 3.12 -15.85
N ALA A 29 -20.82 3.53 -16.89
CA ALA A 29 -19.49 3.04 -17.11
C ALA A 29 -18.73 3.41 -15.84
N THR A 30 -18.40 2.40 -15.04
CA THR A 30 -17.38 2.52 -14.01
C THR A 30 -16.15 3.07 -14.72
N SER A 31 -15.92 4.37 -14.62
CA SER A 31 -14.62 4.94 -14.91
C SER A 31 -13.70 4.33 -13.86
N THR A 32 -13.09 3.19 -14.18
CA THR A 32 -11.86 2.76 -13.54
C THR A 32 -10.91 3.91 -13.79
N SER A 33 -10.78 4.83 -12.83
CA SER A 33 -9.69 5.78 -12.84
C SER A 33 -8.44 4.93 -12.93
N GLU A 34 -7.80 4.88 -14.08
CA GLU A 34 -6.52 4.19 -14.21
C GLU A 34 -5.60 4.82 -13.16
N GLY A 35 -5.24 4.04 -12.13
CA GLY A 35 -4.46 4.55 -11.00
C GLY A 35 -3.18 5.22 -11.50
N VAL A 36 -2.72 6.25 -10.77
CA VAL A 36 -1.50 6.98 -11.11
C VAL A 36 -0.32 6.00 -11.17
N GLU A 37 0.50 6.12 -12.21
CA GLU A 37 1.70 5.28 -12.35
C GLU A 37 2.72 5.57 -11.25
N ILE A 38 3.30 4.51 -10.70
CA ILE A 38 4.35 4.59 -9.70
C ILE A 38 5.69 4.53 -10.41
N THR A 39 6.44 5.62 -10.26
CA THR A 39 7.77 5.78 -10.83
C THR A 39 8.83 5.77 -9.75
N TYR A 40 10.09 5.49 -10.12
CA TYR A 40 11.19 5.57 -9.16
C TYR A 40 11.28 6.96 -8.50
N GLY A 41 11.53 6.98 -7.19
CA GLY A 41 11.53 8.20 -6.39
C GLY A 41 10.16 8.60 -5.84
N SER A 42 9.07 7.94 -6.27
CA SER A 42 7.76 8.10 -5.64
C SER A 42 7.79 7.63 -4.19
N VAL A 43 7.01 8.31 -3.34
CA VAL A 43 6.87 8.01 -1.91
C VAL A 43 5.44 7.55 -1.67
N PHE A 44 5.23 6.44 -0.98
CA PHE A 44 3.88 5.92 -0.72
C PHE A 44 3.85 5.10 0.57
N LYS A 45 2.63 4.76 1.00
CA LYS A 45 2.40 3.75 2.03
C LYS A 45 2.01 2.44 1.36
N LEU A 46 2.63 1.34 1.81
CA LEU A 46 2.30 0.02 1.31
C LEU A 46 1.28 -0.63 2.26
N THR A 47 0.04 -0.76 1.80
CA THR A 47 -1.10 -1.24 2.60
C THR A 47 -1.32 -2.73 2.37
N HIS A 48 -1.35 -3.50 3.45
CA HIS A 48 -1.67 -4.92 3.39
C HIS A 48 -3.15 -5.11 3.02
N GLU A 49 -3.43 -5.90 1.96
CA GLU A 49 -4.77 -6.01 1.39
C GLU A 49 -5.80 -6.49 2.41
N LYS A 50 -5.46 -7.51 3.21
CA LYS A 50 -6.43 -8.21 4.04
C LYS A 50 -6.71 -7.50 5.36
N THR A 51 -5.66 -7.02 6.03
CA THR A 51 -5.79 -6.40 7.38
C THR A 51 -5.74 -4.88 7.37
N LYS A 52 -5.48 -4.26 6.21
CA LYS A 52 -5.41 -2.81 6.00
C LYS A 52 -4.35 -2.08 6.82
N VAL A 53 -3.43 -2.80 7.48
CA VAL A 53 -2.28 -2.17 8.12
C VAL A 53 -1.30 -1.66 7.06
N ARG A 54 -0.56 -0.60 7.39
CA ARG A 54 0.52 -0.07 6.53
C ARG A 54 1.85 -0.67 6.96
N LEU A 55 2.70 -0.97 5.98
CA LEU A 55 4.09 -1.32 6.22
C LEU A 55 4.76 -0.15 6.95
N HIS A 56 5.36 -0.44 8.09
CA HIS A 56 5.80 0.57 9.04
C HIS A 56 7.16 0.20 9.63
N SER A 57 7.98 1.19 9.97
CA SER A 57 9.21 0.98 10.75
C SER A 57 9.50 2.11 11.74
N HIS A 58 10.23 1.81 12.81
CA HIS A 58 10.63 2.78 13.84
C HIS A 58 11.99 2.45 14.44
N ASP A 59 12.57 3.37 15.20
CA ASP A 59 13.89 3.20 15.84
C ASP A 59 13.86 2.28 17.07
N VAL A 60 13.30 1.09 16.88
CA VAL A 60 13.29 -0.01 17.84
C VAL A 60 13.79 -1.27 17.14
N PRO A 61 14.83 -1.93 17.64
CA PRO A 61 15.30 -3.20 17.09
C PRO A 61 14.46 -4.38 17.58
N TYR A 62 14.51 -5.50 16.86
CA TYR A 62 14.05 -6.77 17.39
C TYR A 62 14.91 -7.21 18.58
N GLY A 63 14.28 -7.84 19.58
CA GLY A 63 14.99 -8.48 20.70
C GLY A 63 15.44 -9.92 20.40
N SER A 64 15.10 -10.44 19.23
CA SER A 64 15.38 -11.79 18.75
C SER A 64 15.85 -11.74 17.29
N GLY A 65 16.15 -12.90 16.71
CA GLY A 65 16.53 -12.99 15.30
C GLY A 65 17.81 -12.21 15.03
N SER A 66 17.78 -11.29 14.06
CA SER A 66 18.97 -10.53 13.68
C SER A 66 19.33 -9.38 14.61
N GLY A 67 18.40 -8.94 15.47
CA GLY A 67 18.56 -7.72 16.26
C GLY A 67 18.51 -6.41 15.45
N GLN A 68 18.14 -6.47 14.16
CA GLN A 68 18.00 -5.29 13.30
C GLN A 68 16.73 -4.48 13.63
N GLN A 69 16.58 -3.31 13.01
CA GLN A 69 15.43 -2.44 13.17
C GLN A 69 14.13 -3.16 12.76
N SER A 70 13.10 -3.09 13.59
CA SER A 70 11.86 -3.83 13.35
C SER A 70 11.00 -3.23 12.24
N VAL A 71 10.29 -4.12 11.54
CA VAL A 71 9.26 -3.79 10.55
C VAL A 71 7.94 -4.41 10.99
N THR A 72 6.88 -3.62 10.93
CA THR A 72 5.57 -4.00 11.46
C THR A 72 4.45 -3.55 10.55
N GLY A 73 3.23 -4.04 10.82
CA GLY A 73 2.00 -3.53 10.24
C GLY A 73 1.34 -2.55 11.21
N PHE A 74 1.27 -1.26 10.83
CA PHE A 74 0.67 -0.20 11.65
C PHE A 74 -0.77 0.10 11.22
N PRO A 75 -1.73 0.16 12.17
CA PRO A 75 -3.14 0.33 11.82
C PRO A 75 -3.56 1.78 11.55
N ASN A 76 -2.86 2.77 12.13
CA ASN A 76 -3.25 4.17 11.96
C ASN A 76 -2.84 4.66 10.57
N VAL A 77 -3.76 5.38 9.93
CA VAL A 77 -3.54 6.00 8.62
C VAL A 77 -2.61 7.20 8.75
N ASP A 78 -2.77 8.02 9.78
CA ASP A 78 -1.98 9.24 9.96
C ASP A 78 -0.67 8.95 10.71
N ASP A 79 0.29 8.39 9.98
CA ASP A 79 1.62 8.08 10.47
C ASP A 79 2.68 8.30 9.39
N SER A 80 3.69 9.10 9.75
CA SER A 80 4.81 9.43 8.86
C SER A 80 5.82 8.29 8.70
N ASN A 81 5.75 7.29 9.56
CA ASN A 81 6.67 6.14 9.61
C ASN A 81 6.22 4.97 8.75
N SER A 82 5.13 5.19 8.04
CA SER A 82 4.57 4.29 7.05
C SER A 82 4.96 4.70 5.62
N TYR A 83 5.74 5.79 5.46
CA TYR A 83 6.22 6.25 4.15
C TYR A 83 7.51 5.56 3.73
N TRP A 84 7.48 5.01 2.52
CA TRP A 84 8.60 4.37 1.85
C TRP A 84 8.84 5.03 0.50
N ILE A 85 10.10 5.21 0.14
CA ILE A 85 10.51 5.64 -1.20
C ILE A 85 10.98 4.44 -2.01
N VAL A 86 10.44 4.27 -3.21
CA VAL A 86 10.91 3.23 -4.13
C VAL A 86 12.16 3.70 -4.87
N ARG A 87 13.18 2.85 -4.89
CA ARG A 87 14.48 3.10 -5.50
C ARG A 87 14.87 1.96 -6.43
N PRO A 88 15.61 2.24 -7.50
CA PRO A 88 16.16 1.17 -8.34
C PRO A 88 17.28 0.42 -7.62
N GLN A 89 17.62 -0.74 -8.14
CA GLN A 89 18.87 -1.43 -7.82
C GLN A 89 20.07 -0.51 -8.16
N PRO A 90 21.15 -0.51 -7.35
CA PRO A 90 22.39 0.19 -7.69
C PRO A 90 22.91 -0.23 -9.07
N ASP A 91 23.66 0.67 -9.71
CA ASP A 91 24.35 0.41 -10.98
C ASP A 91 23.45 0.05 -12.18
N THR A 92 22.15 0.33 -12.08
CA THR A 92 21.21 0.27 -13.21
C THR A 92 21.11 1.63 -13.91
N SER A 93 20.62 1.66 -15.16
CA SER A 93 20.39 2.90 -15.90
C SER A 93 19.15 3.68 -15.44
N ALA A 94 18.31 3.05 -14.59
CA ALA A 94 17.03 3.57 -14.13
C ALA A 94 17.19 4.85 -13.31
N LYS A 95 16.28 5.80 -13.56
CA LYS A 95 16.29 7.16 -12.99
C LYS A 95 14.97 7.44 -12.29
N GLN A 96 14.96 8.50 -11.47
CA GLN A 96 13.71 9.00 -10.91
C GLN A 96 12.76 9.43 -12.03
N GLY A 97 11.48 9.10 -11.88
CA GLY A 97 10.46 9.32 -12.91
C GLY A 97 10.33 8.19 -13.94
N ASP A 98 11.25 7.22 -13.99
CA ASP A 98 11.06 6.04 -14.84
C ASP A 98 9.95 5.14 -14.26
N ALA A 99 9.09 4.63 -15.13
CA ALA A 99 8.01 3.70 -14.76
C ALA A 99 8.59 2.35 -14.30
N ILE A 100 7.89 1.69 -13.38
CA ILE A 100 8.31 0.41 -12.81
C ILE A 100 7.43 -0.69 -13.39
N GLU A 101 8.05 -1.68 -14.04
CA GLU A 101 7.34 -2.80 -14.66
C GLU A 101 7.23 -4.01 -13.71
N SER A 102 6.24 -4.87 -13.98
CA SER A 102 6.12 -6.16 -13.31
C SER A 102 7.37 -7.01 -13.57
N GLY A 103 7.88 -7.65 -12.52
CA GLY A 103 9.09 -8.45 -12.56
C GLY A 103 10.38 -7.66 -12.32
N THR A 104 10.35 -6.33 -12.28
CA THR A 104 11.51 -5.49 -11.96
C THR A 104 11.94 -5.67 -10.49
N ILE A 105 13.24 -5.61 -10.25
CA ILE A 105 13.83 -5.62 -8.90
C ILE A 105 13.89 -4.17 -8.40
N VAL A 106 13.29 -3.93 -7.24
CA VAL A 106 13.25 -2.63 -6.58
C VAL A 106 13.79 -2.72 -5.17
N ARG A 107 14.11 -1.57 -4.58
CA ARG A 107 14.38 -1.40 -3.15
C ARG A 107 13.38 -0.42 -2.56
N LEU A 108 12.97 -0.65 -1.31
CA LEU A 108 12.14 0.27 -0.55
C LEU A 108 12.95 0.84 0.61
N GLN A 109 13.11 2.16 0.66
CA GLN A 109 13.81 2.84 1.74
C GLN A 109 12.79 3.50 2.66
N HIS A 110 12.89 3.26 3.96
CA HIS A 110 12.06 3.89 4.96
C HIS A 110 12.41 5.38 5.07
N MET A 111 11.43 6.26 4.89
CA MET A 111 11.68 7.70 4.76
C MET A 111 12.31 8.32 6.00
N ARG A 112 11.83 7.94 7.20
CA ARG A 112 12.31 8.52 8.46
C ARG A 112 13.72 8.04 8.83
N THR A 113 13.96 6.73 8.79
CA THR A 113 15.20 6.14 9.33
C THR A 113 16.27 5.90 8.26
N ARG A 114 15.94 6.11 6.99
CA ARG A 114 16.83 5.93 5.82
C ARG A 114 17.32 4.49 5.63
N ARG A 115 16.76 3.53 6.37
CA ARG A 115 17.07 2.09 6.28
C ARG A 115 16.28 1.43 5.16
N TRP A 116 16.82 0.34 4.64
CA TRP A 116 16.21 -0.44 3.56
C TRP A 116 15.33 -1.55 4.12
N LEU A 117 14.19 -1.79 3.48
CA LEU A 117 13.40 -2.99 3.72
C LEU A 117 14.22 -4.22 3.35
N HIS A 118 14.49 -5.07 4.34
CA HIS A 118 15.49 -6.12 4.25
C HIS A 118 14.91 -7.47 4.68
N SER A 119 15.45 -8.56 4.15
CA SER A 119 15.16 -9.91 4.64
C SER A 119 16.36 -10.85 4.51
N HIS A 120 16.34 -11.93 5.29
CA HIS A 120 17.46 -12.85 5.47
C HIS A 120 16.98 -14.15 6.13
N LEU A 121 17.91 -15.07 6.39
CA LEU A 121 17.65 -16.38 6.99
C LEU A 121 17.58 -16.35 8.53
N HIS A 122 16.92 -15.34 9.10
CA HIS A 122 16.54 -15.29 10.52
C HIS A 122 15.07 -15.62 10.70
N ALA A 123 14.71 -16.18 11.85
CA ALA A 123 13.32 -16.47 12.19
C ALA A 123 12.58 -15.20 12.63
N SER A 124 11.38 -14.96 12.08
CA SER A 124 10.54 -13.83 12.45
C SER A 124 10.03 -13.96 13.90
N PRO A 125 9.81 -12.84 14.63
CA PRO A 125 9.64 -12.87 16.09
C PRO A 125 8.42 -13.62 16.62
N ILE A 126 7.33 -13.72 15.85
CA ILE A 126 6.08 -14.34 16.31
C ILE A 126 5.81 -15.67 15.60
N SER A 127 5.91 -15.69 14.27
CA SER A 127 5.54 -16.87 13.47
C SER A 127 6.70 -17.77 13.08
N ALA A 128 7.95 -17.39 13.39
CA ALA A 128 9.16 -18.09 12.98
C ALA A 128 9.27 -18.34 11.46
N ASN A 129 8.66 -17.44 10.67
CA ASN A 129 8.86 -17.36 9.22
C ASN A 129 10.19 -16.65 8.92
N LEU A 130 10.40 -16.16 7.70
CA LEU A 130 11.57 -15.33 7.39
C LEU A 130 11.40 -13.95 8.04
N GLU A 131 12.38 -13.51 8.80
CA GLU A 131 12.39 -12.16 9.38
C GLU A 131 12.46 -11.11 8.26
N VAL A 132 11.64 -10.06 8.40
CA VAL A 132 11.73 -8.83 7.61
C VAL A 132 12.08 -7.70 8.56
N SER A 133 13.09 -6.93 8.21
CA SER A 133 13.72 -5.91 9.05
C SER A 133 14.03 -4.65 8.23
N CYS A 134 14.54 -3.63 8.91
CA CYS A 134 15.15 -2.46 8.30
C CYS A 134 16.67 -2.52 8.52
N PHE A 135 17.45 -2.50 7.43
CA PHE A 135 18.91 -2.65 7.46
C PHE A 135 19.64 -1.47 6.79
N GLY A 136 20.90 -1.27 7.14
CA GLY A 136 21.78 -0.33 6.44
C GLY A 136 21.37 1.14 6.56
N GLY A 137 21.56 1.88 5.47
CA GLY A 137 21.36 3.33 5.36
C GLY A 137 21.69 3.86 3.96
N ASP A 138 21.80 5.18 3.80
CA ASP A 138 22.05 5.81 2.49
C ASP A 138 23.33 5.32 1.78
N GLY A 139 24.38 5.00 2.54
CA GLY A 139 25.64 4.47 2.02
C GLY A 139 25.83 2.96 2.23
N GLN A 140 24.81 2.26 2.72
CA GLN A 140 24.91 0.84 3.09
C GLN A 140 23.65 0.10 2.63
N SER A 141 23.80 -0.70 1.58
CA SER A 141 22.76 -1.54 1.00
C SER A 141 23.41 -2.78 0.39
N ASP A 142 22.70 -3.90 0.38
CA ASP A 142 23.14 -5.16 -0.23
C ASP A 142 21.98 -5.89 -0.93
N THR A 143 22.20 -7.12 -1.37
CA THR A 143 21.19 -7.92 -2.09
C THR A 143 20.01 -8.33 -1.20
N GLY A 144 20.16 -8.31 0.12
CA GLY A 144 19.07 -8.56 1.07
C GLY A 144 18.03 -7.43 1.10
N ASP A 145 18.29 -6.32 0.41
CA ASP A 145 17.35 -5.22 0.22
C ASP A 145 16.52 -5.36 -1.08
N TYR A 146 16.76 -6.41 -1.87
CA TYR A 146 16.20 -6.53 -3.22
C TYR A 146 14.86 -7.27 -3.22
N TRP A 147 13.84 -6.62 -3.78
CA TRP A 147 12.49 -7.15 -3.89
C TRP A 147 12.02 -7.13 -5.33
N ARG A 148 11.66 -8.29 -5.87
CA ARG A 148 10.96 -8.38 -7.16
C ARG A 148 9.52 -7.93 -6.99
N LEU A 149 9.12 -6.92 -7.75
CA LEU A 149 7.73 -6.54 -7.87
C LEU A 149 6.98 -7.58 -8.71
N GLU A 150 5.87 -8.11 -8.20
CA GLU A 150 4.94 -8.91 -8.97
C GLU A 150 3.56 -8.25 -8.96
N ILE A 151 3.10 -7.80 -10.12
CA ILE A 151 1.74 -7.27 -10.26
C ILE A 151 0.74 -8.43 -10.32
N VAL A 152 -0.31 -8.38 -9.51
CA VAL A 152 -1.38 -9.39 -9.52
C VAL A 152 -2.37 -9.02 -10.62
N GLY A 153 -2.23 -9.65 -11.78
CA GLY A 153 -3.10 -9.39 -12.94
C GLY A 153 -2.29 -9.42 -14.25
N SER A 154 -2.82 -8.76 -15.27
CA SER A 154 -2.21 -8.65 -16.61
C SER A 154 -1.50 -7.33 -16.87
N ASP A 155 -1.55 -6.39 -15.93
CA ASP A 155 -0.95 -5.07 -16.09
C ASP A 155 0.58 -5.16 -16.12
N LYS A 156 1.18 -4.29 -16.92
CA LYS A 156 2.64 -4.26 -17.12
C LYS A 156 3.33 -3.30 -16.17
N THR A 157 2.71 -2.15 -15.89
CA THR A 157 3.28 -1.07 -15.09
C THR A 157 2.61 -0.96 -13.74
N TRP A 158 3.41 -0.62 -12.72
CA TRP A 158 2.94 -0.48 -11.35
C TRP A 158 2.11 0.79 -11.19
N ARG A 159 0.91 0.65 -10.64
CA ARG A 159 -0.01 1.77 -10.38
C ARG A 159 -0.45 1.81 -8.92
N GLN A 160 -0.87 2.99 -8.49
CA GLN A 160 -1.58 3.18 -7.24
C GLN A 160 -2.81 2.26 -7.16
N ASP A 161 -3.11 1.75 -5.95
CA ASP A 161 -4.26 0.89 -5.63
C ASP A 161 -4.30 -0.44 -6.41
N GLN A 162 -3.21 -0.76 -7.10
CA GLN A 162 -3.03 -2.04 -7.75
C GLN A 162 -2.56 -3.10 -6.75
N ARG A 163 -3.10 -4.30 -6.91
CA ARG A 163 -2.71 -5.47 -6.11
C ARG A 163 -1.34 -5.95 -6.56
N VAL A 164 -0.39 -5.99 -5.64
CA VAL A 164 0.99 -6.42 -5.92
C VAL A 164 1.51 -7.36 -4.83
N ARG A 165 2.59 -8.06 -5.16
CA ARG A 165 3.42 -8.80 -4.21
C ARG A 165 4.86 -8.31 -4.34
N LEU A 166 5.60 -8.39 -3.26
CA LEU A 166 7.04 -8.14 -3.25
C LEU A 166 7.73 -9.44 -2.84
N GLN A 167 8.47 -10.05 -3.76
CA GLN A 167 9.24 -11.26 -3.49
C GLN A 167 10.69 -10.89 -3.19
N HIS A 168 11.17 -11.22 -2.00
CA HIS A 168 12.58 -11.06 -1.67
C HIS A 168 13.45 -11.96 -2.54
N ILE A 169 14.48 -11.38 -3.17
CA ILE A 169 15.31 -12.09 -4.16
C ILE A 169 16.09 -13.24 -3.52
N ASP A 170 16.80 -12.99 -2.44
CA ASP A 170 17.76 -13.97 -1.90
C ASP A 170 17.08 -15.14 -1.17
N THR A 171 15.90 -14.91 -0.57
CA THR A 171 15.20 -15.95 0.22
C THR A 171 14.00 -16.56 -0.50
N GLY A 172 13.52 -15.93 -1.58
CA GLY A 172 12.29 -16.27 -2.29
C GLY A 172 11.01 -15.99 -1.51
N GLY A 173 11.10 -15.34 -0.33
CA GLY A 173 9.97 -15.04 0.53
C GLY A 173 9.15 -13.85 0.05
N TYR A 174 7.84 -14.00 -0.04
CA TYR A 174 6.92 -12.89 -0.28
C TYR A 174 6.71 -12.09 1.00
N LEU A 175 6.81 -10.75 0.91
CA LEU A 175 6.47 -9.83 1.99
C LEU A 175 5.03 -10.11 2.45
N HIS A 176 4.87 -10.44 3.72
CA HIS A 176 3.67 -11.03 4.28
C HIS A 176 3.33 -10.37 5.61
N SER A 177 2.04 -10.20 5.88
CA SER A 177 1.54 -9.79 7.19
C SER A 177 0.25 -10.54 7.51
N HIS A 178 -0.17 -10.55 8.76
CA HIS A 178 -1.30 -11.33 9.23
C HIS A 178 -1.70 -10.86 10.63
N ASP A 179 -2.82 -11.36 11.17
CA ASP A 179 -3.34 -10.91 12.47
C ASP A 179 -2.62 -11.54 13.68
N LYS A 180 -1.29 -11.55 13.66
CA LYS A 180 -0.45 -11.80 14.85
C LYS A 180 0.18 -10.48 15.26
N LYS A 181 -0.06 -10.07 16.50
CA LYS A 181 0.30 -8.75 17.01
C LYS A 181 1.32 -8.85 18.14
N TYR A 182 2.18 -7.85 18.24
CA TYR A 182 3.03 -7.67 19.41
C TYR A 182 2.19 -7.25 20.62
N SER A 183 2.60 -7.71 21.82
CA SER A 183 1.85 -7.51 23.06
C SER A 183 2.46 -6.48 24.01
N ARG A 184 3.77 -6.20 23.89
CA ARG A 184 4.51 -5.27 24.76
C ARG A 184 5.02 -4.08 23.95
N ILE A 185 6.29 -4.14 23.54
CA ILE A 185 6.90 -3.17 22.64
C ILE A 185 6.21 -3.26 21.28
N ALA A 186 5.90 -2.12 20.67
CA ALA A 186 5.09 -2.04 19.46
C ALA A 186 3.69 -2.70 19.61
N GLY A 187 3.13 -2.67 20.83
CA GLY A 187 1.85 -3.28 21.16
C GLY A 187 0.74 -2.97 20.17
N GLY A 188 0.04 -4.00 19.70
CA GLY A 188 -1.06 -3.89 18.73
C GLY A 188 -0.65 -3.82 17.27
N GLN A 189 0.65 -3.60 16.96
CA GLN A 189 1.17 -3.68 15.60
C GLN A 189 1.28 -5.12 15.15
N GLN A 190 1.05 -5.38 13.86
CA GLN A 190 1.12 -6.72 13.28
C GLN A 190 2.57 -7.12 12.93
N GLU A 191 2.87 -8.41 12.99
CA GLU A 191 4.10 -8.96 12.44
C GLU A 191 4.14 -8.78 10.92
N VAL A 192 5.30 -8.40 10.41
CA VAL A 192 5.64 -8.48 8.99
C VAL A 192 6.78 -9.50 8.85
N CYS A 193 6.64 -10.43 7.92
CA CYS A 193 7.57 -11.52 7.71
C CYS A 193 7.64 -11.91 6.22
N GLY A 194 8.51 -12.83 5.86
CA GLY A 194 8.58 -13.42 4.52
C GLY A 194 8.00 -14.85 4.51
N VAL A 195 7.11 -15.14 3.56
CA VAL A 195 6.53 -16.48 3.35
C VAL A 195 6.75 -16.92 1.90
N ARG A 196 7.31 -18.12 1.67
CA ARG A 196 7.70 -18.57 0.31
C ARG A 196 6.53 -18.90 -0.62
N GLU A 197 5.34 -19.12 -0.07
CA GLU A 197 4.14 -19.42 -0.83
C GLU A 197 3.34 -18.15 -1.14
N LYS A 198 2.72 -18.09 -2.32
CA LYS A 198 1.72 -17.07 -2.63
C LYS A 198 0.46 -17.34 -1.81
N ARG A 199 0.03 -16.34 -1.05
CA ARG A 199 -1.15 -16.36 -0.16
C ARG A 199 -1.97 -15.08 -0.31
N PRO A 200 -3.24 -15.06 0.12
CA PRO A 200 -3.98 -13.79 0.22
C PRO A 200 -3.28 -12.77 1.14
N ASP A 201 -2.62 -13.26 2.19
CA ASP A 201 -1.93 -12.48 3.24
C ASP A 201 -0.55 -11.90 2.82
N ASN A 202 -0.17 -12.04 1.54
CA ASN A 202 1.01 -11.37 0.97
C ASN A 202 0.67 -10.54 -0.27
N VAL A 203 -0.57 -10.02 -0.32
CA VAL A 203 -1.00 -9.01 -1.29
C VAL A 203 -0.97 -7.63 -0.64
N TRP A 204 -0.41 -6.67 -1.36
CA TRP A 204 -0.24 -5.30 -0.92
C TRP A 204 -0.73 -4.32 -1.99
N LEU A 205 -0.99 -3.08 -1.58
CA LEU A 205 -1.39 -1.98 -2.45
C LEU A 205 -0.56 -0.75 -2.08
N ALA A 206 0.00 -0.06 -3.07
CA ALA A 206 0.60 1.25 -2.83
C ALA A 206 -0.51 2.32 -2.83
N ALA A 207 -0.58 3.09 -1.75
CA ALA A 207 -1.61 4.09 -1.53
C ALA A 207 -1.05 5.31 -0.79
N GLU A 208 -1.85 6.38 -0.72
CA GLU A 208 -1.55 7.58 0.08
C GLU A 208 -0.17 8.17 -0.23
N GLY A 209 0.22 8.19 -1.50
CA GLY A 209 1.56 8.57 -1.94
C GLY A 209 1.67 9.91 -2.64
N VAL A 210 2.91 10.33 -2.85
CA VAL A 210 3.34 11.39 -3.76
C VAL A 210 4.06 10.71 -4.93
N TYR A 211 3.44 10.75 -6.11
CA TYR A 211 3.91 10.07 -7.31
C TYR A 211 4.62 11.05 -8.23
N LEU A 212 5.85 10.73 -8.61
CA LEU A 212 6.60 11.58 -9.54
C LEU A 212 6.07 11.38 -10.97
N PRO A 213 6.03 12.44 -11.80
CA PRO A 213 5.62 12.33 -13.20
C PRO A 213 6.46 11.30 -13.96
N VAL A 214 5.85 10.66 -14.95
CA VAL A 214 6.55 9.75 -15.86
C VAL A 214 7.50 10.57 -16.75
N SER A 215 8.79 10.25 -16.69
CA SER A 215 9.81 10.84 -17.55
C SER A 215 9.66 10.31 -18.98
N THR A 216 8.93 11.03 -19.84
CA THR A 216 8.97 10.75 -21.28
C THR A 216 10.21 11.39 -21.88
N THR A 217 11.27 10.61 -22.10
CA THR A 217 12.37 11.03 -22.98
C THR A 217 11.81 11.09 -24.40
N LYS A 218 11.58 12.30 -24.92
CA LYS A 218 11.38 12.51 -26.36
C LYS A 218 12.69 12.37 -27.11
#